data_AF-A0A2I0NDL1-F1
#
_entry.id   AF-A0A2I0NDL1-F1
#
_cell.length_a   1.000
_cell.length_b   1.000
_cell.length_c   1.000
_cell.angle_alpha   90.00
_cell.angle_beta   90.00
_cell.angle_gamma   90.00
#
_symmetry.space_group_name_H-M   'P 1'
#
loop_
_entity.id
_entity.type
_entity.pdbx_description
1 polymer ?
#
loop_
_entity_poly.entity_id
_entity_poly.type
_entity_poly.pdbx_seq_one_letter_code
_entity_poly.pdbx_strand_id
1 'polypeptide(L)'
;MFISILKKSIFPVLLLLLSCGPTNSSQVISLEVLGTRAHITIANPLGNTAGLKEELQSFIQSKNRIFSRYLEDSELALLNRAAKEMHVSRDLFKVIQASLAISRITPVFDITVLPLLKIWDFKQKLVPDEKTLARALSQTGWRGLEVQEPSLIIKRQPRELDLGGIAKGYIIDAVKEFLLGKGINAGIVEIGGDLAVFGERLWRVGITDPGDKKPLIALSLNNTSLVTSGDYERFFEKDGVVYSHIIDP
;
A
#
# COMPACT_ATOMS: atom_id res chain seq x y z
N MET A 1 68.52 56.56 -8.80
CA MET A 1 68.44 55.37 -9.68
C MET A 1 68.22 54.17 -8.77
N PHE A 2 66.99 53.58 -8.80
CA PHE A 2 66.58 52.29 -8.19
C PHE A 2 66.64 52.19 -6.64
N ILE A 3 65.64 51.80 -5.84
CA ILE A 3 64.54 50.78 -5.89
C ILE A 3 63.45 51.25 -4.88
N SER A 4 62.20 51.58 -5.22
CA SER A 4 60.99 50.77 -5.53
C SER A 4 60.58 49.67 -4.52
N ILE A 5 59.67 50.05 -3.60
CA ILE A 5 58.42 49.39 -3.16
C ILE A 5 58.29 47.88 -3.44
N LEU A 6 58.04 47.11 -2.37
CA LEU A 6 57.07 46.00 -2.38
C LEU A 6 56.55 45.72 -0.95
N LYS A 7 55.38 46.27 -0.64
CA LYS A 7 54.54 45.84 0.48
C LYS A 7 54.07 44.42 0.19
N LYS A 8 54.46 43.45 1.04
CA LYS A 8 53.91 42.09 1.00
C LYS A 8 52.47 42.13 1.52
N SER A 9 51.50 42.23 0.61
CA SER A 9 50.10 41.92 0.89
C SER A 9 49.96 40.40 0.91
N ILE A 10 49.85 39.81 2.09
CA ILE A 10 49.45 38.41 2.25
C ILE A 10 47.92 38.38 2.03
N PHE A 11 47.52 37.85 0.88
CA PHE A 11 46.11 37.56 0.59
C PHE A 11 45.78 36.26 1.34
N PRO A 12 44.78 36.21 2.25
CA PRO A 12 44.34 34.93 2.76
C PRO A 12 43.65 34.22 1.60
N VAL A 13 44.27 33.15 1.10
CA VAL A 13 43.57 32.18 0.25
C VAL A 13 42.54 31.52 1.17
N LEU A 14 41.32 32.02 1.13
CA LEU A 14 40.15 31.38 1.71
C LEU A 14 39.93 30.10 0.91
N LEU A 15 40.55 29.01 1.37
CA LEU A 15 40.28 27.67 0.91
C LEU A 15 38.83 27.37 1.30
N LEU A 16 37.89 27.68 0.41
CA LEU A 16 36.52 27.20 0.48
C LEU A 16 36.59 25.68 0.35
N LEU A 17 36.72 25.00 1.49
CA LEU A 17 36.38 23.60 1.63
C LEU A 17 34.88 23.50 1.34
N LEU A 18 34.54 23.36 0.06
CA LEU A 18 33.27 22.79 -0.35
C LEU A 18 33.27 21.34 0.12
N SER A 19 32.94 21.15 1.40
CA SER A 19 32.47 19.88 1.93
C SER A 19 31.12 19.60 1.28
N CYS A 20 31.16 19.16 0.03
CA CYS A 20 30.04 18.48 -0.61
C CYS A 20 30.15 17.02 -0.19
N GLY A 21 29.95 16.75 1.10
CA GLY A 21 29.56 15.41 1.51
C GLY A 21 28.21 15.09 0.86
N PRO A 22 27.93 13.83 0.51
CA PRO A 22 26.61 13.46 -0.01
C PRO A 22 25.56 13.85 1.02
N THR A 23 24.82 14.91 0.74
CA THR A 23 23.65 15.28 1.52
C THR A 23 22.64 14.17 1.30
N ASN A 24 22.39 13.37 2.33
CA ASN A 24 21.29 12.40 2.39
C ASN A 24 19.94 13.12 2.45
N SER A 25 19.67 13.99 1.48
CA SER A 25 18.43 14.72 1.39
C SER A 25 17.31 13.76 1.02
N SER A 26 16.12 14.04 1.55
CA SER A 26 14.92 13.31 1.21
C SER A 26 13.77 14.29 1.08
N GLN A 27 12.92 14.05 0.09
CA GLN A 27 11.67 14.78 -0.06
C GLN A 27 10.52 13.86 0.28
N VAL A 28 9.56 14.35 1.06
CA VAL A 28 8.34 13.60 1.41
C VAL A 28 7.16 14.23 0.70
N ILE A 29 6.39 13.43 0.00
CA ILE A 29 5.12 13.78 -0.63
C ILE A 29 4.01 13.09 0.15
N SER A 30 3.09 13.88 0.70
CA SER A 30 1.94 13.38 1.45
C SER A 30 0.65 13.52 0.64
N LEU A 31 -0.15 12.46 0.60
CA LEU A 31 -1.40 12.35 -0.16
C LEU A 31 -2.52 11.76 0.70
N GLU A 32 -3.78 12.11 0.41
CA GLU A 32 -4.96 11.43 0.93
C GLU A 32 -5.57 10.56 -0.18
N VAL A 33 -5.44 9.24 -0.03
CA VAL A 33 -5.79 8.25 -1.06
C VAL A 33 -6.29 6.96 -0.41
N LEU A 34 -7.16 6.22 -1.09
CA LEU A 34 -7.68 4.92 -0.62
C LEU A 34 -8.36 4.99 0.77
N GLY A 35 -8.86 6.16 1.17
CA GLY A 35 -9.45 6.38 2.51
C GLY A 35 -8.42 6.40 3.65
N THR A 36 -7.14 6.62 3.34
CA THR A 36 -6.04 6.75 4.31
C THR A 36 -5.03 7.80 3.84
N ARG A 37 -3.93 7.97 4.59
CA ARG A 37 -2.78 8.79 4.19
C ARG A 37 -1.71 7.92 3.55
N ALA A 38 -1.03 8.49 2.56
CA ALA A 38 0.15 7.93 1.95
C ALA A 38 1.32 8.90 2.09
N HIS A 39 2.49 8.37 2.45
CA HIS A 39 3.75 9.10 2.49
C HIS A 39 4.75 8.48 1.52
N ILE A 40 5.12 9.26 0.50
CA ILE A 40 6.11 8.86 -0.50
C ILE A 40 7.40 9.62 -0.22
N THR A 41 8.43 8.90 0.22
CA THR A 41 9.76 9.47 0.48
C THR A 41 10.66 9.19 -0.72
N ILE A 42 11.28 10.23 -1.26
CA ILE A 42 12.23 10.16 -2.37
C ILE A 42 13.60 10.51 -1.83
N ALA A 43 14.58 9.62 -1.99
CA ALA A 43 15.97 9.89 -1.61
C ALA A 43 16.69 10.62 -2.75
N ASN A 44 17.47 11.64 -2.38
CA ASN A 44 18.33 12.40 -3.28
C ASN A 44 17.62 12.77 -4.60
N PRO A 45 16.47 13.47 -4.55
CA PRO A 45 15.72 13.80 -5.76
C PRO A 45 16.62 14.55 -6.74
N LEU A 46 16.93 13.91 -7.88
CA LEU A 46 17.66 14.53 -8.98
C LEU A 46 16.64 15.11 -9.96
N GLY A 47 16.66 16.42 -10.15
CA GLY A 47 15.78 17.11 -11.10
C GLY A 47 14.52 17.72 -10.50
N ASN A 48 13.60 18.14 -11.36
CA ASN A 48 12.38 18.84 -10.97
C ASN A 48 11.28 17.84 -10.60
N THR A 49 10.85 17.82 -9.34
CA THR A 49 9.70 17.01 -8.88
C THR A 49 8.36 17.74 -9.02
N ALA A 50 8.31 18.88 -9.73
CA ALA A 50 7.05 19.58 -9.99
C ALA A 50 6.08 18.65 -10.73
N GLY A 51 4.82 18.63 -10.29
CA GLY A 51 3.78 17.77 -10.86
C GLY A 51 3.78 16.34 -10.33
N LEU A 52 4.86 15.87 -9.68
CA LEU A 52 4.95 14.47 -9.23
C LEU A 52 3.85 14.13 -8.21
N LYS A 53 3.45 15.09 -7.37
CA LYS A 53 2.36 14.90 -6.41
C LYS A 53 1.04 14.59 -7.13
N GLU A 54 0.70 15.39 -8.13
CA GLU A 54 -0.52 15.26 -8.93
C GLU A 54 -0.51 13.98 -9.77
N GLU A 55 0.63 13.63 -10.33
CA GLU A 55 0.82 12.37 -11.06
C GLU A 55 0.66 11.15 -10.15
N LEU A 56 1.29 11.13 -8.97
CA LEU A 56 1.15 10.06 -7.98
C LEU A 56 -0.30 9.92 -7.52
N GLN A 57 -0.96 11.04 -7.22
CA GLN A 57 -2.36 11.04 -6.83
C GLN A 57 -3.23 10.44 -7.93
N SER A 58 -3.03 10.87 -9.19
CA SER A 58 -3.79 10.36 -10.35
C SER A 58 -3.52 8.86 -10.57
N PHE A 59 -2.26 8.44 -10.44
CA PHE A 59 -1.87 7.04 -10.58
C PHE A 59 -2.52 6.16 -9.51
N ILE A 60 -2.45 6.54 -8.23
CA ILE A 60 -3.08 5.80 -7.13
C ILE A 60 -4.60 5.78 -7.28
N GLN A 61 -5.21 6.90 -7.69
CA GLN A 61 -6.65 6.96 -7.97
C GLN A 61 -7.06 6.03 -9.12
N SER A 62 -6.21 5.87 -10.14
CA SER A 62 -6.46 4.89 -11.22
C SER A 62 -6.51 3.45 -10.68
N LYS A 63 -5.64 3.10 -9.73
CA LYS A 63 -5.69 1.79 -9.05
C LYS A 63 -6.89 1.66 -8.14
N ASN A 64 -7.30 2.73 -7.46
CA ASN A 64 -8.53 2.74 -6.66
C ASN A 64 -9.77 2.41 -7.49
N ARG A 65 -9.85 2.90 -8.74
CA ARG A 65 -10.92 2.55 -9.69
C ARG A 65 -10.91 1.07 -10.13
N ILE A 66 -9.82 0.34 -9.88
CA ILE A 66 -9.75 -1.10 -10.15
C ILE A 66 -10.23 -1.88 -8.92
N PHE A 67 -9.66 -1.59 -7.75
CA PHE A 67 -9.77 -2.46 -6.58
C PHE A 67 -10.82 -2.04 -5.53
N SER A 68 -11.39 -0.84 -5.63
CA SER A 68 -12.27 -0.32 -4.57
C SER A 68 -13.64 -0.98 -4.58
N ARG A 69 -14.01 -1.65 -3.50
CA ARG A 69 -15.41 -2.09 -3.30
C ARG A 69 -16.39 -0.94 -2.95
N TYR A 70 -15.87 0.25 -2.65
CA TYR A 70 -16.68 1.41 -2.25
C TYR A 70 -17.08 2.28 -3.44
N LEU A 71 -16.40 2.14 -4.58
CA LEU A 71 -16.76 2.79 -5.84
C LEU A 71 -17.66 1.85 -6.64
N GLU A 72 -18.88 2.29 -6.92
CA GLU A 72 -19.86 1.47 -7.62
C GLU A 72 -19.42 1.10 -9.04
N ASP A 73 -18.65 1.97 -9.69
CA ASP A 73 -18.13 1.81 -11.04
C ASP A 73 -16.72 1.21 -11.10
N SER A 74 -16.15 0.75 -9.97
CA SER A 74 -14.85 0.09 -10.01
C SER A 74 -14.90 -1.23 -10.76
N GLU A 75 -13.75 -1.65 -11.29
CA GLU A 75 -13.65 -2.94 -11.97
C GLU A 75 -14.01 -4.12 -11.05
N LEU A 76 -13.57 -4.09 -9.77
CA LEU A 76 -13.97 -5.09 -8.77
C LEU A 76 -15.48 -5.08 -8.50
N ALA A 77 -16.11 -3.90 -8.41
CA ALA A 77 -17.55 -3.78 -8.18
C ALA A 77 -18.35 -4.29 -9.39
N LEU A 78 -17.87 -4.04 -10.60
CA LEU A 78 -18.42 -4.60 -11.83
C LEU A 78 -18.28 -6.13 -11.86
N LEU A 79 -17.11 -6.66 -11.49
CA LEU A 79 -16.89 -8.10 -11.36
C LEU A 79 -17.87 -8.72 -10.36
N ASN A 80 -18.09 -8.09 -9.21
CA ASN A 80 -19.02 -8.53 -8.16
C ASN A 80 -20.49 -8.55 -8.60
N ARG A 81 -20.86 -7.81 -9.64
CA ARG A 81 -22.21 -7.83 -10.23
C ARG A 81 -22.33 -8.70 -11.49
N ALA A 82 -21.22 -9.07 -12.13
CA ALA A 82 -21.23 -9.88 -13.34
C ALA A 82 -21.80 -11.29 -13.10
N ALA A 83 -22.58 -11.84 -14.03
CA ALA A 83 -23.36 -13.05 -13.75
C ALA A 83 -22.54 -14.33 -13.53
N LYS A 84 -21.47 -14.56 -14.29
CA LYS A 84 -20.66 -15.80 -14.23
C LYS A 84 -19.19 -15.60 -14.54
N GLU A 85 -18.87 -14.69 -15.46
CA GLU A 85 -17.50 -14.41 -15.86
C GLU A 85 -17.35 -12.97 -16.35
N MET A 86 -16.14 -12.45 -16.30
CA MET A 86 -15.80 -11.13 -16.81
C MET A 86 -14.35 -11.10 -17.28
N HIS A 87 -14.10 -10.48 -18.43
CA HIS A 87 -12.75 -10.05 -18.79
C HIS A 87 -12.33 -8.92 -17.87
N VAL A 88 -11.11 -8.99 -17.35
CA VAL A 88 -10.56 -8.01 -16.42
C VAL A 88 -9.23 -7.45 -16.91
N SER A 89 -8.86 -6.30 -16.36
CA SER A 89 -7.55 -5.71 -16.51
C SER A 89 -6.47 -6.64 -15.98
N ARG A 90 -5.26 -6.46 -16.49
CA ARG A 90 -4.09 -7.21 -16.03
C ARG A 90 -3.82 -7.01 -14.54
N ASP A 91 -4.13 -5.83 -14.01
CA ASP A 91 -3.96 -5.51 -12.59
C ASP A 91 -4.92 -6.31 -11.71
N LEU A 92 -6.22 -6.29 -12.02
CA LEU A 92 -7.21 -7.07 -11.28
C LEU A 92 -6.94 -8.57 -11.40
N PHE A 93 -6.58 -9.03 -12.60
CA PHE A 93 -6.21 -10.42 -12.83
C PHE A 93 -5.06 -10.87 -11.94
N LYS A 94 -3.95 -10.12 -11.92
CA LYS A 94 -2.77 -10.44 -11.10
C LYS A 94 -3.08 -10.52 -9.62
N VAL A 95 -3.87 -9.57 -9.12
CA VAL A 95 -4.24 -9.55 -7.69
C VAL A 95 -5.13 -10.74 -7.34
N ILE A 96 -6.12 -11.08 -8.16
CA ILE A 96 -6.96 -12.27 -7.94
C ILE A 96 -6.14 -13.55 -8.06
N GLN A 97 -5.26 -13.66 -9.06
CA GLN A 97 -4.39 -14.82 -9.22
C GLN A 97 -3.47 -15.03 -8.01
N ALA A 98 -2.83 -13.95 -7.53
CA ALA A 98 -2.01 -14.00 -6.32
C ALA A 98 -2.84 -14.38 -5.09
N SER A 99 -4.05 -13.84 -4.98
CA SER A 99 -4.98 -14.19 -3.90
C SER A 99 -5.31 -15.67 -3.87
N LEU A 100 -5.66 -16.26 -5.02
CA LEU A 100 -5.93 -17.70 -5.13
C LEU A 100 -4.68 -18.54 -4.86
N ALA A 101 -3.49 -18.06 -5.20
CA ALA A 101 -2.24 -18.74 -4.83
C ALA A 101 -2.05 -18.77 -3.31
N ILE A 102 -2.32 -17.66 -2.60
CA ILE A 102 -2.24 -17.59 -1.13
C ILE A 102 -3.29 -18.50 -0.49
N SER A 103 -4.56 -18.44 -0.94
CA SER A 103 -5.66 -19.27 -0.41
C SER A 103 -5.44 -20.78 -0.58
N ARG A 104 -4.54 -21.20 -1.48
CA ARG A 104 -4.13 -22.61 -1.61
C ARG A 104 -3.11 -23.03 -0.55
N ILE A 105 -2.30 -22.10 -0.07
CA ILE A 105 -1.22 -22.34 0.89
C ILE A 105 -1.73 -22.20 2.33
N THR A 106 -2.73 -21.34 2.55
CA THR A 106 -3.32 -21.10 3.87
C THR A 106 -4.85 -21.06 3.82
N PRO A 107 -5.55 -21.70 4.79
CA PRO A 107 -7.00 -21.68 4.84
C PRO A 107 -7.58 -20.36 5.34
N VAL A 108 -6.78 -19.49 5.97
CA VAL A 108 -7.28 -18.28 6.67
C VAL A 108 -7.35 -17.02 5.78
N PHE A 109 -6.88 -17.09 4.53
CA PHE A 109 -6.98 -15.98 3.59
C PHE A 109 -7.96 -16.32 2.48
N ASP A 110 -9.05 -15.57 2.40
CA ASP A 110 -10.07 -15.73 1.37
C ASP A 110 -10.58 -14.35 0.91
N ILE A 111 -10.46 -14.05 -0.38
CA ILE A 111 -10.97 -12.79 -0.94
C ILE A 111 -12.47 -12.80 -1.18
N THR A 112 -13.20 -13.88 -0.90
CA THR A 112 -14.66 -13.98 -1.07
C THR A 112 -15.44 -13.62 0.21
N VAL A 113 -14.77 -13.02 1.19
CA VAL A 113 -15.33 -12.66 2.51
C VAL A 113 -16.25 -11.43 2.49
N LEU A 114 -16.53 -10.82 1.34
CA LEU A 114 -17.38 -9.62 1.29
C LEU A 114 -18.79 -9.84 1.91
N PRO A 115 -19.47 -10.98 1.76
CA PRO A 115 -20.74 -11.23 2.44
C PRO A 115 -20.63 -11.16 3.97
N LEU A 116 -19.52 -11.66 4.54
CA LEU A 116 -19.24 -11.54 5.98
C LEU A 116 -18.99 -10.08 6.34
N LEU A 117 -18.13 -9.38 5.60
CA LEU A 117 -17.82 -7.97 5.87
C LEU A 117 -19.06 -7.06 5.82
N LYS A 118 -20.09 -7.39 5.05
CA LYS A 118 -21.33 -6.60 4.94
C LYS A 118 -22.26 -6.75 6.14
N ILE A 119 -22.24 -7.89 6.83
CA ILE A 119 -23.13 -8.12 7.99
C ILE A 119 -22.54 -7.55 9.29
N TRP A 120 -21.24 -7.25 9.31
CA TRP A 120 -20.57 -6.56 10.41
C TRP A 120 -20.63 -5.05 10.22
N ASP A 121 -21.34 -4.35 11.12
CA ASP A 121 -21.34 -2.88 11.16
C ASP A 121 -20.50 -2.40 12.35
N PHE A 122 -19.23 -2.10 12.09
CA PHE A 122 -18.30 -1.56 13.07
C PHE A 122 -18.68 -0.15 13.56
N LYS A 123 -19.46 0.62 12.78
CA LYS A 123 -19.92 1.95 13.20
C LYS A 123 -21.07 1.83 14.19
N GLN A 124 -22.01 0.94 13.93
CA GLN A 124 -23.16 0.70 14.80
C GLN A 124 -22.89 -0.34 15.91
N LYS A 125 -21.70 -0.94 15.92
CA LYS A 125 -21.31 -2.01 16.86
C LYS A 125 -22.33 -3.16 16.86
N LEU A 126 -22.79 -3.51 15.65
CA LEU A 126 -23.76 -4.58 15.46
C LEU A 126 -23.03 -5.92 15.34
N VAL A 127 -23.48 -6.89 16.16
CA VAL A 127 -23.06 -8.29 16.06
C VAL A 127 -24.19 -9.03 15.35
N PRO A 128 -23.93 -9.71 14.22
CA PRO A 128 -24.96 -10.43 13.48
C PRO A 128 -25.49 -11.62 14.27
N ASP A 129 -26.76 -11.96 14.09
CA ASP A 129 -27.33 -13.20 14.63
C ASP A 129 -26.78 -14.44 13.89
N GLU A 130 -26.87 -15.60 14.53
CA GLU A 130 -26.33 -16.87 14.01
C GLU A 130 -26.86 -17.23 12.62
N LYS A 131 -28.13 -16.94 12.33
CA LYS A 131 -28.76 -17.27 11.04
C LYS A 131 -28.21 -16.37 9.94
N THR A 132 -28.03 -15.08 10.24
CA THR A 132 -27.40 -14.11 9.33
C THR A 132 -25.95 -14.48 9.07
N LEU A 133 -25.20 -14.85 10.10
CA LEU A 133 -23.81 -15.30 9.99
C LEU A 133 -23.69 -16.59 9.16
N ALA A 134 -24.47 -17.62 9.45
CA ALA A 134 -24.46 -18.89 8.72
C ALA A 134 -24.80 -18.69 7.22
N ARG A 135 -25.74 -17.78 6.92
CA ARG A 135 -26.06 -17.43 5.53
C ARG A 135 -24.86 -16.78 4.83
N ALA A 136 -24.20 -15.82 5.47
CA ALA A 136 -23.03 -15.16 4.89
C ALA A 136 -21.84 -16.13 4.71
N LEU A 137 -21.59 -17.02 5.67
CA LEU A 137 -20.59 -18.09 5.56
C LEU A 137 -20.86 -19.03 4.38
N SER A 138 -22.13 -19.39 4.15
CA SER A 138 -22.48 -20.22 2.97
C SER A 138 -22.15 -19.53 1.64
N GLN A 139 -21.96 -18.21 1.66
CA GLN A 139 -21.61 -17.35 0.53
C GLN A 139 -20.10 -17.04 0.42
N THR A 140 -19.24 -17.53 1.33
CA THR A 140 -17.77 -17.50 1.21
C THR A 140 -17.20 -18.81 0.66
N GLY A 141 -15.97 -18.75 0.13
CA GLY A 141 -15.21 -19.89 -0.40
C GLY A 141 -14.53 -19.59 -1.74
N TRP A 142 -13.22 -19.37 -1.71
CA TRP A 142 -12.37 -19.07 -2.87
C TRP A 142 -12.39 -20.16 -3.96
N ARG A 143 -12.72 -21.41 -3.61
CA ARG A 143 -12.82 -22.53 -4.58
C ARG A 143 -13.88 -22.32 -5.65
N GLY A 144 -14.79 -21.36 -5.46
CA GLY A 144 -15.74 -20.92 -6.47
C GLY A 144 -15.17 -19.97 -7.53
N LEU A 145 -13.87 -19.65 -7.48
CA LEU A 145 -13.18 -18.73 -8.39
C LEU A 145 -12.19 -19.49 -9.30
N GLU A 146 -12.17 -19.12 -10.57
CA GLU A 146 -11.22 -19.62 -11.56
C GLU A 146 -10.65 -18.46 -12.38
N VAL A 147 -9.33 -18.48 -12.60
CA VAL A 147 -8.61 -17.54 -13.46
C VAL A 147 -8.26 -18.24 -14.77
N GLN A 148 -8.47 -17.58 -15.90
CA GLN A 148 -8.15 -18.13 -17.21
C GLN A 148 -7.09 -17.30 -17.94
N GLU A 149 -6.00 -17.97 -18.33
CA GLU A 149 -4.94 -17.41 -19.17
C GLU A 149 -4.99 -18.02 -20.59
N PRO A 150 -4.63 -17.25 -21.65
CA PRO A 150 -4.19 -15.85 -21.63
C PRO A 150 -5.35 -14.84 -21.71
N SER A 151 -6.61 -15.28 -21.61
CA SER A 151 -7.80 -14.46 -21.88
C SER A 151 -8.12 -13.41 -20.82
N LEU A 152 -7.45 -13.44 -19.66
CA LEU A 152 -7.70 -12.55 -18.51
C LEU A 152 -9.16 -12.57 -18.06
N ILE A 153 -9.77 -13.76 -18.08
CA ILE A 153 -11.14 -13.97 -17.63
C ILE A 153 -11.12 -14.46 -16.18
N ILE A 154 -11.97 -13.87 -15.35
CA ILE A 154 -12.33 -14.39 -14.03
C ILE A 154 -13.68 -15.05 -14.14
N LYS A 155 -13.76 -16.36 -13.86
CA LYS A 155 -15.01 -17.09 -13.69
C LYS A 155 -15.33 -17.22 -12.21
N ARG A 156 -16.60 -17.08 -11.86
CA ARG A 156 -17.05 -17.19 -10.48
C ARG A 156 -18.45 -17.77 -10.35
N GLN A 157 -18.65 -18.56 -9.31
CA GLN A 157 -19.96 -18.71 -8.67
C GLN A 157 -20.41 -17.34 -8.11
N PRO A 158 -21.68 -17.12 -7.73
CA PRO A 158 -22.15 -15.86 -7.15
C PRO A 158 -21.54 -15.60 -5.76
N ARG A 159 -20.24 -15.25 -5.75
CA ARG A 159 -19.37 -14.99 -4.61
C ARG A 159 -18.88 -13.55 -4.73
N GLU A 160 -19.10 -12.75 -3.71
CA GLU A 160 -18.66 -11.35 -3.73
C GLU A 160 -17.24 -11.24 -3.18
N LEU A 161 -16.40 -10.48 -3.89
CA LEU A 161 -14.98 -10.34 -3.63
C LEU A 161 -14.66 -9.04 -2.87
N ASP A 162 -13.76 -9.13 -1.89
CA ASP A 162 -13.06 -8.02 -1.24
C ASP A 162 -11.55 -8.24 -1.37
N LEU A 163 -10.84 -7.21 -1.82
CA LEU A 163 -9.39 -7.25 -2.01
C LEU A 163 -8.63 -6.42 -0.96
N GLY A 164 -9.27 -6.01 0.13
CA GLY A 164 -8.70 -5.12 1.15
C GLY A 164 -7.47 -5.70 1.85
N GLY A 165 -7.39 -7.03 1.92
CA GLY A 165 -6.25 -7.77 2.50
C GLY A 165 -5.02 -7.91 1.58
N ILE A 166 -5.08 -7.47 0.32
CA ILE A 166 -3.96 -7.64 -0.64
C ILE A 166 -3.74 -6.46 -1.59
N ALA A 167 -4.79 -5.72 -1.95
CA ALA A 167 -4.73 -4.68 -2.97
C ALA A 167 -3.79 -3.51 -2.58
N LYS A 168 -3.71 -3.16 -1.29
CA LYS A 168 -2.81 -2.08 -0.82
C LYS A 168 -1.35 -2.40 -1.12
N GLY A 169 -0.90 -3.63 -0.81
CA GLY A 169 0.45 -4.09 -1.13
C GLY A 169 0.74 -4.02 -2.63
N TYR A 170 -0.21 -4.45 -3.47
CA TYR A 170 -0.09 -4.32 -4.93
C TYR A 170 0.05 -2.86 -5.39
N ILE A 171 -0.73 -1.94 -4.82
CA ILE A 171 -0.66 -0.52 -5.15
C ILE A 171 0.68 0.07 -4.73
N ILE A 172 1.18 -0.29 -3.55
CA ILE A 172 2.51 0.12 -3.07
C ILE A 172 3.60 -0.31 -4.05
N ASP A 173 3.58 -1.57 -4.48
CA ASP A 173 4.52 -2.08 -5.48
C ASP A 173 4.35 -1.37 -6.83
N ALA A 174 3.12 -1.12 -7.28
CA ALA A 174 2.88 -0.40 -8.52
C ALA A 174 3.37 1.06 -8.48
N VAL A 175 3.26 1.74 -7.32
CA VAL A 175 3.79 3.09 -7.12
C VAL A 175 5.33 3.08 -7.11
N LYS A 176 5.94 2.07 -6.49
CA LYS A 176 7.40 1.86 -6.56
C LYS A 176 7.86 1.73 -8.01
N GLU A 177 7.22 0.88 -8.80
CA GLU A 177 7.55 0.74 -10.24
C GLU A 177 7.32 2.03 -11.03
N PHE A 178 6.26 2.77 -10.72
CA PHE A 178 6.01 4.09 -11.31
C PHE A 178 7.16 5.08 -11.03
N LEU A 179 7.66 5.12 -9.79
CA LEU A 179 8.78 5.98 -9.39
C LEU A 179 10.08 5.55 -10.07
N LEU A 180 10.37 4.25 -10.12
CA LEU A 180 11.53 3.71 -10.84
C LEU A 180 11.48 4.10 -12.33
N GLY A 181 10.31 4.01 -12.96
CA GLY A 181 10.09 4.45 -14.35
C GLY A 181 10.29 5.96 -14.58
N LYS A 182 10.23 6.77 -13.52
CA LYS A 182 10.54 8.21 -13.51
C LYS A 182 12.01 8.52 -13.19
N GLY A 183 12.85 7.50 -13.04
CA GLY A 183 14.27 7.64 -12.69
C GLY A 183 14.52 7.89 -11.20
N ILE A 184 13.50 7.73 -10.35
CA ILE A 184 13.65 7.80 -8.89
C ILE A 184 14.07 6.42 -8.41
N ASN A 185 15.35 6.28 -8.07
CA ASN A 185 15.96 4.97 -7.84
C ASN A 185 16.01 4.53 -6.37
N ALA A 186 15.63 5.41 -5.43
CA ALA A 186 15.60 5.07 -4.01
C ALA A 186 14.53 5.87 -3.25
N GLY A 187 13.86 5.20 -2.32
CA GLY A 187 12.76 5.80 -1.58
C GLY A 187 11.98 4.84 -0.68
N ILE A 188 10.88 5.36 -0.14
CA ILE A 188 9.86 4.62 0.60
C ILE A 188 8.50 4.97 0.00
N VAL A 189 7.68 3.96 -0.27
CA VAL A 189 6.25 4.11 -0.55
C VAL A 189 5.50 3.57 0.66
N GLU A 190 4.82 4.43 1.41
CA GLU A 190 3.98 4.03 2.55
C GLU A 190 2.53 4.44 2.28
N ILE A 191 1.58 3.53 2.54
CA ILE A 191 0.14 3.76 2.41
C ILE A 191 -0.59 3.09 3.58
N GLY A 192 -1.00 3.87 4.57
CA GLY A 192 -1.80 3.39 5.71
C GLY A 192 -1.09 2.36 6.59
N GLY A 193 0.21 2.53 6.82
CA GLY A 193 1.08 1.67 7.62
C GLY A 193 1.85 0.62 6.82
N ASP A 194 1.31 0.19 5.68
CA ASP A 194 1.98 -0.74 4.78
C ASP A 194 3.03 0.01 3.96
N LEU A 195 4.22 -0.56 3.78
CA LEU A 195 5.29 0.11 3.04
C LEU A 195 6.17 -0.82 2.21
N ALA A 196 6.78 -0.23 1.19
CA ALA A 196 7.92 -0.78 0.47
C ALA A 196 9.08 0.22 0.48
N VAL A 197 10.26 -0.26 0.82
CA VAL A 197 11.52 0.48 0.65
C VAL A 197 12.22 -0.02 -0.60
N PHE A 198 12.81 0.88 -1.37
CA PHE A 198 13.48 0.54 -2.63
C PHE A 198 14.76 1.34 -2.83
N GLY A 199 15.63 0.82 -3.71
CA GLY A 199 16.99 1.31 -3.93
C GLY A 199 17.99 0.79 -2.89
N GLU A 200 19.27 1.12 -3.09
CA GLU A 200 20.36 0.58 -2.27
C GLU A 200 20.49 1.23 -0.87
N ARG A 201 19.73 2.29 -0.61
CA ARG A 201 19.75 2.98 0.69
C ARG A 201 19.10 2.10 1.76
N LEU A 202 19.80 1.90 2.87
CA LEU A 202 19.22 1.32 4.08
C LEU A 202 18.31 2.35 4.77
N TRP A 203 17.07 1.95 5.01
CA TRP A 203 16.05 2.75 5.70
C TRP A 203 15.80 2.17 7.08
N ARG A 204 15.72 3.04 8.11
CA ARG A 204 15.26 2.63 9.43
C ARG A 204 13.75 2.79 9.51
N VAL A 205 13.06 1.69 9.69
CA VAL A 205 11.60 1.63 9.73
C VAL A 205 11.18 1.12 11.10
N GLY A 206 10.35 1.88 11.80
CA GLY A 206 9.80 1.51 13.10
C GLY A 206 8.60 0.58 12.96
N ILE A 207 8.50 -0.41 13.84
CA ILE A 207 7.29 -1.20 14.09
C ILE A 207 6.67 -0.65 15.38
N THR A 208 5.42 -0.22 15.31
CA THR A 208 4.69 0.38 16.43
C THR A 208 4.24 -0.69 17.42
N ASP A 209 4.24 -0.36 18.71
CA ASP A 209 3.63 -1.18 19.75
C ASP A 209 2.10 -1.22 19.56
N PRO A 210 1.45 -2.40 19.54
CA PRO A 210 -0.01 -2.50 19.49
C PRO A 210 -0.74 -1.81 20.66
N GLY A 211 -0.11 -1.74 21.84
CA GLY A 211 -0.68 -1.19 23.07
C GLY A 211 -0.31 0.27 23.36
N ASP A 212 0.69 0.84 22.70
CA ASP A 212 1.10 2.25 22.80
C ASP A 212 1.51 2.77 21.41
N LYS A 213 1.23 4.02 21.07
CA LYS A 213 1.58 4.59 19.75
C LYS A 213 3.09 4.84 19.55
N LYS A 214 3.96 4.20 20.34
CA LYS A 214 5.41 4.33 20.28
C LYS A 214 6.04 3.23 19.42
N PRO A 215 7.16 3.50 18.74
CA PRO A 215 7.94 2.44 18.11
C PRO A 215 8.46 1.44 19.16
N LEU A 216 8.11 0.16 18.98
CA LEU A 216 8.60 -0.94 19.80
C LEU A 216 10.00 -1.37 19.36
N ILE A 217 10.19 -1.53 18.05
CA ILE A 217 11.46 -1.94 17.43
C ILE A 217 11.67 -1.17 16.12
N ALA A 218 12.92 -1.02 15.70
CA ALA A 218 13.27 -0.48 14.39
C ALA A 218 14.08 -1.49 13.59
N LEU A 219 13.66 -1.73 12.35
CA LEU A 219 14.36 -2.59 11.38
C LEU A 219 15.15 -1.74 10.38
N SER A 220 16.29 -2.24 9.96
CA SER A 220 17.04 -1.71 8.82
C SER A 220 16.64 -2.46 7.56
N LEU A 221 15.93 -1.80 6.66
CA LEU A 221 15.34 -2.39 5.46
C LEU A 221 15.98 -1.80 4.19
N ASN A 222 16.15 -2.63 3.18
CA ASN A 222 16.55 -2.26 1.83
C ASN A 222 15.83 -3.19 0.85
N ASN A 223 15.29 -2.62 -0.23
CA ASN A 223 14.62 -3.32 -1.32
C ASN A 223 13.65 -4.43 -0.87
N THR A 224 12.76 -4.09 0.07
CA THR A 224 11.81 -5.02 0.68
C THR A 224 10.54 -4.29 1.12
N SER A 225 9.47 -5.05 1.35
CA SER A 225 8.21 -4.54 1.90
C SER A 225 8.06 -4.94 3.37
N LEU A 226 7.35 -4.12 4.13
CA LEU A 226 6.92 -4.39 5.50
C LEU A 226 5.44 -4.06 5.61
N VAL A 227 4.67 -5.02 6.09
CA VAL A 227 3.21 -4.94 6.23
C VAL A 227 2.86 -5.45 7.62
N THR A 228 1.96 -4.75 8.32
CA THR A 228 1.49 -5.13 9.65
C THR A 228 -0.03 -5.20 9.66
N SER A 229 -0.59 -6.31 10.11
CA SER A 229 -2.03 -6.46 10.34
C SER A 229 -2.28 -6.58 11.84
N GLY A 230 -3.27 -5.84 12.34
CA GLY A 230 -3.57 -5.77 13.76
C GLY A 230 -5.06 -5.61 14.02
N ASP A 231 -5.51 -6.17 15.14
CA ASP A 231 -6.88 -6.03 15.65
C ASP A 231 -7.12 -4.68 16.36
N TYR A 232 -6.07 -3.97 16.73
CA TYR A 232 -6.09 -2.68 17.43
C TYR A 232 -6.37 -1.47 16.52
N GLU A 233 -6.35 -1.62 15.19
CA GLU A 233 -6.58 -0.52 14.25
C GLU A 233 -8.07 -0.25 14.01
N ARG A 234 -8.87 -1.32 13.89
CA ARG A 234 -10.32 -1.25 13.64
C ARG A 234 -11.03 -2.37 14.39
N PHE A 235 -11.59 -2.03 15.54
CA PHE A 235 -12.37 -2.94 16.39
C PHE A 235 -13.50 -2.19 17.12
N PHE A 236 -14.42 -2.97 17.69
CA PHE A 236 -15.33 -2.48 18.73
C PHE A 236 -15.49 -3.52 19.84
N GLU A 237 -15.84 -3.07 21.03
CA GLU A 237 -16.21 -3.93 22.15
C GLU A 237 -17.73 -3.95 22.31
N LYS A 238 -18.29 -5.15 22.53
CA LYS A 238 -19.69 -5.34 22.91
C LYS A 238 -19.79 -6.53 23.86
N ASP A 239 -20.49 -6.35 24.98
CA ASP A 239 -20.72 -7.37 26.00
C ASP A 239 -19.42 -8.03 26.51
N GLY A 240 -18.35 -7.25 26.64
CA GLY A 240 -17.02 -7.72 27.08
C GLY A 240 -16.21 -8.49 26.02
N VAL A 241 -16.69 -8.55 24.78
CA VAL A 241 -16.02 -9.22 23.65
C VAL A 241 -15.53 -8.17 22.65
N VAL A 242 -14.28 -8.31 22.20
CA VAL A 242 -13.66 -7.46 21.18
C VAL A 242 -13.84 -8.08 19.79
N TYR A 243 -14.38 -7.29 18.86
CA TYR A 243 -14.60 -7.67 17.47
C TYR A 243 -13.71 -6.86 16.55
N SER A 244 -12.84 -7.52 15.79
CA SER A 244 -11.91 -6.92 14.82
C SER A 244 -12.46 -7.01 13.39
N HIS A 245 -11.99 -6.10 12.53
CA HIS A 245 -12.24 -6.13 11.08
C HIS A 245 -11.56 -7.30 10.33
N ILE A 246 -10.64 -8.01 10.98
CA ILE A 246 -10.01 -9.23 10.44
C ILE A 246 -10.94 -10.40 10.76
N ILE A 247 -11.54 -10.98 9.72
CA ILE A 247 -12.53 -12.06 9.83
C ILE A 247 -11.87 -13.39 9.47
N ASP A 248 -12.16 -14.42 10.26
CA ASP A 248 -11.84 -15.82 9.92
C ASP A 248 -12.87 -16.34 8.89
N PRO A 249 -12.46 -16.72 7.66
CA PRO A 249 -13.36 -17.04 6.54
C PRO A 249 -14.26 -18.28 6.66
#